data_AF-A0A3C0G3U3-F1
#
_entry.id   AF-A0A3C0G3U3-F1
#
_cell.length_a   1.000
_cell.length_b   1.000
_cell.length_c   1.000
_cell.angle_alpha   90.00
_cell.angle_beta   90.00
_cell.angle_gamma   90.00
#
_symmetry.space_group_name_H-M   'P 1'
#
loop_
_entity.id
_entity.type
_entity.pdbx_description
1 polymer ?
#
loop_
_entity_poly.entity_id
_entity_poly.type
_entity_poly.pdbx_seq_one_letter_code
_entity_poly.pdbx_strand_id
1 'polypeptide(L)' 'MDDILDRLKELEEDGIVTVKENSLTITEKGRPFVRNVCMAFDLPLQKKKPNTRLFSMTV' A
#
# COMPACT_ATOMS: atom_id res chain seq x y z
N MET A 1 8.28 -14.33 6.22
CA MET A 1 8.97 -13.20 5.56
C MET A 1 8.03 -12.83 4.45
N ASP A 2 7.07 -11.98 4.80
CA ASP A 2 5.90 -11.74 3.98
C ASP A 2 6.26 -10.67 2.97
N ASP A 3 6.71 -11.12 1.81
CA ASP A 3 7.03 -10.25 0.69
C ASP A 3 5.75 -9.50 0.30
N ILE A 4 5.87 -8.18 0.22
CA ILE A 4 4.80 -7.26 -0.16
C ILE A 4 4.11 -7.70 -1.47
N LEU A 5 4.87 -8.35 -2.35
CA LEU A 5 4.40 -8.93 -3.61
C LEU A 5 3.36 -10.03 -3.44
N ASP A 6 3.50 -10.91 -2.45
CA ASP A 6 2.53 -11.98 -2.18
C ASP A 6 1.21 -11.38 -1.67
N ARG A 7 1.30 -10.41 -0.75
CA ARG A 7 0.13 -9.68 -0.25
C ARG A 7 -0.57 -8.90 -1.37
N LEU A 8 0.18 -8.36 -2.32
CA LEU A 8 -0.36 -7.66 -3.48
C LEU A 8 -1.16 -8.59 -4.40
N LYS A 9 -0.68 -9.81 -4.61
CA LYS A 9 -1.43 -10.85 -5.34
C LYS A 9 -2.73 -11.21 -4.64
N GLU A 10 -2.69 -11.44 -3.33
CA GLU A 10 -3.92 -11.74 -2.56
C GLU A 10 -4.94 -10.60 -2.68
N LEU A 11 -4.48 -9.34 -2.56
CA LEU A 11 -5.35 -8.16 -2.72
C LEU A 11 -5.87 -7.98 -4.16
N GLU A 12 -5.12 -8.45 -5.16
CA GLU A 12 -5.56 -8.47 -6.56
C GLU A 12 -6.63 -9.56 -6.79
N GLU A 13 -6.43 -10.75 -6.23
CA GLU A 13 -7.41 -11.85 -6.27
C GLU A 13 -8.71 -11.49 -5.53
N ASP A 14 -8.61 -10.78 -4.40
CA ASP A 14 -9.77 -10.23 -3.67
C ASP A 14 -10.45 -9.06 -4.42
N GLY A 15 -9.87 -8.56 -5.51
CA GLY A 15 -10.37 -7.43 -6.28
C GLY A 15 -10.33 -6.11 -5.50
N ILE A 16 -9.40 -5.98 -4.54
CA ILE A 16 -9.13 -4.77 -3.76
C ILE A 16 -8.20 -3.84 -4.57
N VAL A 17 -7.25 -4.42 -5.30
CA VAL A 17 -6.33 -3.69 -6.16
C VAL A 17 -6.29 -4.30 -7.56
N THR A 18 -5.76 -3.55 -8.51
CA THR A 18 -5.48 -4.00 -9.87
C THR A 18 -4.06 -3.58 -10.18
N VAL A 19 -3.19 -4.57 -10.42
CA VAL A 19 -1.79 -4.33 -10.76
C VAL A 19 -1.68 -4.29 -12.28
N LYS A 20 -1.10 -3.20 -12.81
CA LYS A 20 -0.70 -3.07 -14.21
C LYS A 20 0.81 -2.93 -14.28
N GLU A 21 1.39 -3.10 -15.48
CA GLU A 21 2.85 -3.09 -15.71
C GLU A 21 3.58 -1.91 -15.03
N ASN A 22 2.95 -0.74 -14.95
CA ASN A 22 3.54 0.47 -14.36
C ASN A 22 2.61 1.22 -13.40
N SER A 23 1.48 0.64 -13.01
CA SER A 23 0.54 1.33 -12.13
C SER A 23 -0.23 0.36 -11.24
N LEU A 24 -0.57 0.84 -10.05
CA LEU A 24 -1.47 0.14 -9.14
C LEU A 24 -2.74 0.97 -8.97
N THR A 25 -3.88 0.38 -9.30
CA THR A 25 -5.18 1.01 -9.12
C THR A 25 -5.90 0.34 -7.96
N ILE A 26 -6.41 1.13 -7.02
CA ILE A 26 -7.20 0.62 -5.89
C ILE A 26 -8.67 0.69 -6.29
N THR A 27 -9.38 -0.43 -6.17
CA THR A 27 -10.80 -0.52 -6.49
C THR A 27 -11.65 0.13 -5.40
N GLU A 28 -12.95 0.27 -5.64
CA GLU A 28 -13.86 0.81 -4.60
C GLU A 28 -13.87 -0.06 -3.34
N LYS A 29 -13.76 -1.38 -3.49
CA LYS A 29 -13.63 -2.33 -2.38
C LYS A 29 -12.32 -2.15 -1.60
N GLY A 30 -11.28 -1.68 -2.29
CA GLY A 30 -9.96 -1.44 -1.72
C GLY A 30 -9.77 -0.08 -1.04
N ARG A 31 -10.69 0.88 -1.21
CA ARG A 31 -10.62 2.19 -0.53
C ARG A 31 -10.34 2.14 0.98
N PRO A 32 -10.97 1.27 1.79
CA PRO A 32 -10.65 1.19 3.22
C PRO A 32 -9.23 0.66 3.48
N PHE A 33 -8.65 -0.10 2.55
CA PHE A 33 -7.33 -0.71 2.67
C PHE A 33 -6.21 0.13 2.05
N VAL A 34 -6.52 1.32 1.52
CA VAL A 34 -5.57 2.21 0.83
C VAL A 34 -4.30 2.46 1.65
N ARG A 35 -4.43 2.61 2.98
CA ARG A 35 -3.29 2.86 3.87
C ARG A 35 -2.41 1.62 3.98
N ASN A 36 -2.99 0.42 4.07
CA ASN A 36 -2.23 -0.83 4.13
C ASN A 36 -1.45 -1.06 2.84
N VAL A 37 -2.09 -0.78 1.69
CA VAL A 37 -1.46 -0.89 0.38
C VAL A 37 -0.31 0.12 0.25
N CYS A 38 -0.55 1.41 0.53
CA CYS A 38 0.50 2.44 0.41
C CYS A 38 1.66 2.21 1.39
N MET A 39 1.41 1.78 2.63
CA MET A 39 2.48 1.50 3.59
C MET A 39 3.41 0.36 3.13
N ALA A 40 2.86 -0.63 2.42
CA ALA A 40 3.65 -1.71 1.84
C ALA A 40 4.66 -1.18 0.79
N PHE A 41 4.27 -0.17 0.00
CA PHE A 41 5.14 0.50 -0.97
C PHE A 41 6.04 1.59 -0.39
N ASP A 42 5.73 2.10 0.81
CA ASP A 42 6.47 3.19 1.47
C ASP A 42 7.64 2.68 2.34
N LEU A 43 7.64 1.39 2.71
CA LEU A 43 8.72 0.72 3.47
C LEU A 43 10.12 0.84 2.82
N PRO A 44 10.30 0.71 1.49
CA PRO A 44 11.58 1.00 0.84
C PRO A 44 12.00 2.48 0.89
N LEU A 45 11.03 3.40 0.95
CA LEU A 45 11.27 4.85 1.06
C LEU A 45 11.67 5.27 2.48
N GLN A 46 11.09 4.63 3.51
CA GLN A 46 11.44 4.83 4.92
C GLN A 46 12.88 4.43 5.24
N LYS A 47 13.45 3.44 4.54
CA LYS A 47 14.88 3.08 4.66
C LYS A 47 15.83 4.20 4.19
N LYS A 48 15.35 5.19 3.40
CA LYS A 48 16.15 6.33 2.92
C LYS A 48 15.86 7.65 3.63
N LYS A 49 14.74 7.80 4.36
CA LYS A 49 14.43 9.03 5.13
C LYS A 49 13.74 8.68 6.46
N PRO A 50 14.43 8.73 7.60
CA PRO A 50 13.88 8.34 8.90
C PRO A 50 12.93 9.37 9.53
N ASN A 51 12.49 10.42 8.82
CA ASN A 51 11.97 11.63 9.48
C ASN A 51 10.74 12.26 8.82
N THR A 52 9.77 11.45 8.40
CA THR A 52 8.45 11.96 8.02
C THR A 52 7.39 11.39 8.94
N ARG A 53 6.97 12.21 9.92
CA ARG A 53 5.81 11.99 10.78
C ARG A 53 4.60 11.65 9.91
N LEU A 54 4.03 10.46 10.10
CA LEU A 54 2.93 9.90 9.30
C LEU A 54 1.52 10.34 9.75
N PHE A 55 1.39 11.19 10.77
CA PHE A 55 0.07 11.58 11.30
C PHE A 55 0.00 13.08 11.58
N SER A 56 -0.91 13.77 10.89
CA SER A 56 -1.46 15.02 11.41
C SER A 56 -2.52 14.65 12.45
N MET A 57 -2.30 15.01 13.71
CA MET A 57 -3.39 15.11 14.66
C MET A 57 -4.40 16.12 14.11
N THR A 58 -5.66 15.76 14.09
CA THR A 58 -6.76 16.73 14.05
C THR A 58 -7.32 16.76 15.47
N VAL A 59 -7.37 17.96 16.05
CA VAL A 59 -8.02 18.26 17.35
C VAL A 59 -9.53 18.11 17.27
#